data_AF-A0A498H1Y8-F1
#
_entry.id   AF-A0A498H1Y8-F1
#
_cell.length_a   1.000
_cell.length_b   1.000
_cell.length_c   1.000
_cell.angle_alpha   90.00
_cell.angle_beta   90.00
_cell.angle_gamma   90.00
#
_symmetry.space_group_name_H-M   'P 1'
#
loop_
_entity.id
_entity.type
_entity.pdbx_description
1 polymer ?
#
loop_
_entity_poly.entity_id
_entity_poly.type
_entity_poly.pdbx_seq_one_letter_code
_entity_poly.pdbx_strand_id
1 'polypeptide(L)'
;MYDIDMVLEVDSRIVAIFEYKRYQKRYPDYMIPAFEYIALMKFARLLRVVPYIIVEIVEGGQSFHVFKVDRFAPKRELITWKTGRKFAVFPASESEEMDADDLREFITSLAQGGA
;
A
#
# COMPACT_ATOMS: atom_id res chain seq x y z
N MET A 1 -1.57 -18.29 5.08
CA MET A 1 -2.21 -18.01 3.78
C MET A 1 -2.32 -16.50 3.68
N TYR A 2 -1.95 -15.91 2.54
CA TYR A 2 -1.98 -14.47 2.29
C TYR A 2 -2.69 -14.25 0.96
N ASP A 3 -3.54 -13.23 0.92
CA ASP A 3 -4.32 -12.73 -0.19
C ASP A 3 -3.95 -11.26 -0.46
N ILE A 4 -4.07 -10.85 -1.72
CA ILE A 4 -3.89 -9.45 -2.13
C ILE A 4 -5.26 -8.78 -1.96
N ASP A 5 -5.31 -7.68 -1.22
CA ASP A 5 -6.58 -7.01 -0.92
C ASP A 5 -7.27 -6.47 -2.19
N MET A 6 -6.53 -5.83 -3.09
CA MET A 6 -7.07 -5.32 -4.35
C MET A 6 -6.11 -5.51 -5.53
N VAL A 7 -6.70 -5.77 -6.69
CA VAL A 7 -6.01 -5.91 -7.98
C VAL A 7 -6.67 -4.99 -8.98
N LEU A 8 -5.89 -4.15 -9.67
CA LEU A 8 -6.37 -3.34 -10.79
C LEU A 8 -6.02 -4.05 -12.09
N GLU A 9 -7.06 -4.42 -12.83
CA GLU A 9 -6.97 -5.07 -14.14
C GLU A 9 -7.58 -4.18 -15.22
N VAL A 10 -6.85 -4.01 -16.32
CA VAL A 10 -7.27 -3.26 -17.51
C VAL A 10 -6.93 -4.10 -18.74
N ASP A 11 -7.90 -4.30 -19.64
CA ASP A 11 -7.71 -5.03 -20.89
C ASP A 11 -7.01 -6.40 -20.73
N SER A 12 -7.48 -7.20 -19.76
CA SER A 12 -6.90 -8.52 -19.42
C SER A 12 -5.46 -8.48 -18.89
N ARG A 13 -5.00 -7.32 -18.39
CA ARG A 13 -3.67 -7.14 -17.79
C ARG A 13 -3.80 -6.55 -16.40
N ILE A 14 -3.13 -7.16 -15.44
CA ILE A 14 -2.94 -6.57 -14.12
C ILE A 14 -1.94 -5.43 -14.27
N VAL A 15 -2.31 -4.23 -13.82
CA VAL A 15 -1.48 -3.01 -13.92
C VAL A 15 -0.95 -2.57 -12.56
N ALA A 16 -1.68 -2.85 -11.48
CA ALA A 16 -1.28 -2.54 -10.11
C ALA A 16 -1.92 -3.53 -9.11
N ILE A 17 -1.28 -3.67 -7.94
CA ILE A 17 -1.85 -4.39 -6.80
C ILE A 17 -1.75 -3.51 -5.56
N PHE A 18 -2.68 -3.70 -4.63
CA PHE A 18 -2.80 -2.86 -3.45
C PHE A 18 -3.00 -3.72 -2.22
N GLU A 19 -2.34 -3.32 -1.13
CA GLU A 19 -2.71 -3.69 0.23
C GLU A 19 -3.54 -2.56 0.83
N TYR A 20 -4.66 -2.88 1.47
CA TYR A 20 -5.57 -1.91 2.08
C TYR A 20 -5.59 -2.07 3.59
N LYS A 21 -5.40 -0.97 4.33
CA LYS A 21 -5.56 -0.95 5.78
C LYS A 21 -6.46 0.19 6.20
N ARG A 22 -7.28 -0.06 7.22
CA ARG A 22 -8.17 0.92 7.81
C ARG A 22 -7.73 1.25 9.23
N TYR A 23 -7.51 2.54 9.49
CA TYR A 23 -7.12 3.07 10.78
C TYR A 23 -8.16 4.08 11.27
N GLN A 24 -8.38 4.11 12.58
CA GLN A 24 -9.33 5.06 13.16
C GLN A 24 -8.82 6.49 13.04
N LYS A 25 -7.53 6.70 13.32
CA LYS A 25 -6.91 8.02 13.41
C LYS A 25 -5.58 8.07 12.68
N ARG A 26 -5.08 9.27 12.49
CA ARG A 26 -3.76 9.55 11.90
C ARG A 26 -2.65 9.09 12.84
N TYR A 27 -1.59 8.54 12.23
CA TYR A 27 -0.36 8.18 12.93
C TYR A 27 0.84 8.71 12.15
N PRO A 28 1.95 9.05 12.84
CA PRO A 28 3.19 9.42 12.15
C PRO A 28 3.78 8.24 11.36
N ASP A 29 3.52 7.02 11.81
CA ASP A 29 4.01 5.79 11.20
C ASP A 29 2.89 4.74 11.13
N TYR A 30 2.77 4.07 9.98
CA TYR A 30 1.86 2.95 9.78
C TYR A 30 2.64 1.63 9.76
N MET A 31 2.18 0.66 10.53
CA MET A 31 2.87 -0.62 10.69
C MET A 31 2.17 -1.71 9.88
N ILE A 32 2.87 -2.25 8.89
CA ILE A 32 2.37 -3.35 8.05
C ILE A 32 3.03 -4.64 8.52
N PRO A 33 2.26 -5.69 8.88
CA PRO A 33 2.81 -6.99 9.22
C PRO A 33 3.85 -7.45 8.20
N ALA A 34 5.01 -7.90 8.68
CA ALA A 34 6.14 -8.21 7.80
C ALA A 34 5.81 -9.28 6.74
N PHE A 35 4.94 -10.24 7.07
CA PHE A 35 4.54 -11.27 6.12
C PHE A 35 3.67 -10.70 4.97
N GLU A 36 2.80 -9.73 5.25
CA GLU A 36 1.97 -9.05 4.25
C GLU A 36 2.86 -8.22 3.32
N TYR A 37 3.74 -7.39 3.89
CA TYR A 37 4.72 -6.61 3.11
C TYR A 37 5.60 -7.49 2.22
N ILE A 38 6.14 -8.58 2.75
CA ILE A 38 6.98 -9.51 1.98
C ILE A 38 6.17 -10.21 0.89
N ALA A 39 4.92 -10.59 1.17
CA ALA A 39 4.07 -11.26 0.20
C ALA A 39 3.66 -10.30 -0.93
N LEU A 40 3.20 -9.08 -0.61
CA LEU A 40 2.91 -8.02 -1.57
C LEU A 40 4.08 -7.80 -2.54
N MET A 41 5.30 -7.67 -2.01
CA MET A 41 6.51 -7.50 -2.80
C MET A 41 6.80 -8.71 -3.72
N LYS A 42 6.57 -9.94 -3.24
CA LYS A 42 6.74 -11.16 -4.05
C LYS A 42 5.71 -11.23 -5.18
N PHE A 43 4.44 -10.93 -4.89
CA PHE A 43 3.38 -10.91 -5.90
C PHE A 43 3.62 -9.81 -6.93
N ALA A 44 3.98 -8.60 -6.51
CA ALA A 44 4.33 -7.51 -7.42
C ALA A 44 5.47 -7.90 -8.37
N ARG A 45 6.49 -8.61 -7.86
CA ARG A 45 7.60 -9.11 -8.68
C ARG A 45 7.17 -10.19 -9.67
N LEU A 46 6.31 -11.12 -9.23
CA LEU A 46 5.76 -12.19 -10.08
C LEU A 46 4.91 -11.62 -11.22
N LEU A 47 4.03 -10.67 -10.88
CA LEU A 47 3.09 -10.03 -11.81
C LEU A 47 3.74 -8.90 -12.62
N ARG A 48 4.96 -8.47 -12.25
CA ARG A 48 5.71 -7.34 -12.85
C ARG A 48 4.99 -5.99 -12.75
N VAL A 49 4.17 -5.79 -11.72
CA VAL A 49 3.39 -4.56 -11.47
C VAL A 49 3.94 -3.77 -10.28
N VAL A 50 3.48 -2.52 -10.14
CA VAL A 50 3.82 -1.69 -9.00
C VAL A 50 2.87 -2.03 -7.83
N PRO A 51 3.40 -2.38 -6.64
CA PRO A 51 2.59 -2.52 -5.45
C PRO A 51 2.37 -1.18 -4.77
N TYR A 52 1.16 -1.01 -4.23
CA TYR A 52 0.79 0.12 -3.41
C TYR A 52 0.26 -0.34 -2.06
N ILE A 53 0.37 0.52 -1.06
CA ILE A 53 -0.31 0.36 0.22
C ILE A 53 -1.21 1.57 0.40
N ILE A 54 -2.49 1.33 0.62
CA ILE A 54 -3.51 2.35 0.88
C ILE A 54 -3.90 2.26 2.35
N VAL A 55 -3.76 3.36 3.07
CA VAL A 55 -4.20 3.47 4.46
C VAL A 55 -5.35 4.46 4.53
N GLU A 56 -6.56 3.97 4.79
CA GLU A 56 -7.75 4.78 5.06
C GLU A 56 -7.75 5.26 6.52
N ILE A 57 -7.95 6.55 6.72
CA ILE A 57 -8.19 7.19 8.01
C ILE A 57 -9.65 7.63 8.09
N VAL A 58 -10.35 7.21 9.15
CA VAL A 58 -11.81 7.40 9.28
C VAL A 58 -12.18 8.63 10.12
N GLU A 59 -11.41 8.93 11.17
CA GLU A 59 -11.68 10.04 12.08
C GLU A 59 -11.38 11.40 11.44
N GLY A 60 -12.31 12.34 11.56
CA GLY A 60 -12.16 13.72 11.05
C GLY A 60 -12.48 13.89 9.56
N GLY A 61 -13.06 12.88 8.92
CA GLY A 61 -13.29 12.83 7.48
C GLY A 61 -12.45 11.73 6.84
N GLN A 62 -12.97 11.13 5.78
CA GLN A 62 -12.27 10.05 5.07
C GLN A 62 -11.06 10.63 4.32
N SER A 63 -9.87 10.14 4.65
CA SER A 63 -8.61 10.49 3.97
C SER A 63 -7.75 9.25 3.78
N PHE A 64 -6.86 9.29 2.80
CA PHE A 64 -6.07 8.13 2.38
C PHE A 64 -4.60 8.50 2.32
N HIS A 65 -3.74 7.70 2.93
CA HIS A 65 -2.32 7.72 2.65
C HIS A 65 -1.99 6.63 1.63
N VAL A 66 -1.46 7.03 0.48
CA VAL A 66 -1.06 6.12 -0.60
C VAL A 66 0.46 6.03 -0.64
N PHE A 67 0.97 4.82 -0.43
CA PHE A 67 2.40 4.51 -0.50
C PHE A 67 2.70 3.74 -1.77
N LYS A 68 3.53 4.30 -2.65
CA LYS A 68 4.16 3.56 -3.76
C LYS A 68 5.31 2.75 -3.20
N VAL A 69 5.23 1.42 -3.29
CA VAL A 69 6.26 0.54 -2.74
C VAL A 69 7.23 0.16 -3.86
N ASP A 70 8.48 0.62 -3.75
CA ASP A 70 9.51 0.26 -4.73
C ASP A 70 9.94 -1.21 -4.56
N ARG A 71 9.64 -2.01 -5.59
CA ARG A 71 10.01 -3.44 -5.65
C ARG A 71 11.51 -3.70 -5.83
N PHE A 72 12.29 -2.68 -6.19
CA PHE A 72 13.73 -2.76 -6.41
C PHE A 72 14.56 -2.10 -5.30
N ALA A 73 13.94 -1.32 -4.42
CA ALA A 73 14.61 -0.71 -3.29
C ALA A 73 15.20 -1.76 -2.32
N PRO A 74 16.23 -1.39 -1.54
CA PRO A 74 16.66 -2.19 -0.41
C PRO A 74 15.47 -2.57 0.48
N LYS A 75 15.47 -3.78 1.03
CA LYS A 75 14.40 -4.23 1.92
C LYS A 75 14.25 -3.21 3.05
N ARG A 76 13.03 -2.70 3.22
CA ARG A 76 12.67 -1.85 4.34
C ARG A 76 13.00 -2.56 5.65
N GLU A 77 13.51 -1.82 6.62
CA GLU A 77 13.84 -2.37 7.93
C GLU A 77 12.57 -2.92 8.61
N LEU A 78 12.71 -4.10 9.23
CA LEU A 78 11.63 -4.74 9.96
C LEU A 78 11.85 -4.57 11.46
N ILE A 79 10.92 -3.90 12.12
CA ILE A 79 10.93 -3.76 13.58
C ILE A 79 10.25 -4.97 14.22
N THR A 80 10.74 -5.40 15.38
CA THR A 80 10.05 -6.41 16.20
C THR A 80 9.21 -5.69 17.23
N TRP A 81 7.89 -5.90 17.18
CA TRP A 81 6.97 -5.32 18.14
C TRP A 81 6.96 -6.10 19.45
N LYS A 82 6.38 -5.53 20.51
CA LYS A 82 6.31 -6.13 21.86
C LYS A 82 5.73 -7.55 21.89
N THR A 83 4.92 -7.90 20.89
CA THR A 83 4.30 -9.23 20.72
C THR A 83 5.23 -10.26 20.05
N GLY A 84 6.48 -9.89 19.73
CA GLY A 84 7.42 -10.71 18.94
C GLY A 84 7.13 -10.72 17.44
N ARG A 85 6.03 -10.11 17.00
CA ARG A 85 5.68 -9.99 15.57
C ARG A 85 6.53 -8.91 14.91
N LYS A 86 6.90 -9.15 13.65
CA LYS A 86 7.67 -8.21 12.84
C LYS A 86 6.78 -7.34 11.97
N PHE A 87 7.15 -6.08 11.78
CA PHE A 87 6.43 -5.11 10.98
C PHE A 87 7.38 -4.30 10.11
N ALA A 88 6.95 -3.98 8.90
CA ALA A 88 7.53 -2.93 8.08
C ALA A 88 6.88 -1.59 8.46
N VAL A 89 7.69 -0.56 8.68
CA VAL A 89 7.22 0.75 9.15
C VAL A 89 7.14 1.72 7.98
N PHE A 90 5.98 2.33 7.76
CA PHE A 90 5.73 3.31 6.70
C PHE A 90 5.46 4.68 7.32
N PRO A 91 6.46 5.59 7.39
CA PRO A 91 6.26 6.95 7.84
C PRO A 91 5.25 7.67 6.95
N ALA A 92 4.25 8.34 7.54
CA ALA A 92 3.23 9.06 6.80
C ALA A 92 3.82 10.11 5.83
N SER A 93 5.00 10.66 6.13
CA SER A 93 5.74 11.59 5.26
C SER A 93 6.20 10.99 3.93
N GLU A 94 6.20 9.66 3.79
CA GLU A 94 6.54 8.95 2.55
C GLU A 94 5.31 8.60 1.71
N SER A 95 4.12 8.98 2.16
CA SER A 95 2.88 8.82 1.39
C SER A 95 2.45 10.11 0.72
N GLU A 96 1.64 9.94 -0.31
CA GLU A 96 0.75 10.98 -0.80
C GLU A 96 -0.56 10.90 -0.03
N GLU A 97 -0.96 12.01 0.59
CA GLU A 97 -2.27 12.12 1.24
C GLU A 97 -3.31 12.57 0.21
N MET A 98 -4.43 11.86 0.16
CA MET A 98 -5.50 12.03 -0.82
C MET A 98 -6.86 12.00 -0.11
N ASP A 99 -7.82 12.75 -0.62
CA ASP A 99 -9.23 12.48 -0.32
C ASP A 99 -9.78 11.36 -1.23
N ALA A 100 -11.09 11.11 -1.17
CA ALA A 100 -11.71 10.04 -1.95
C ALA A 100 -11.73 10.33 -3.46
N ASP A 101 -11.88 11.59 -3.85
CA ASP A 101 -11.93 12.00 -5.26
C ASP A 101 -10.50 11.95 -5.84
N ASP A 102 -9.50 12.46 -5.11
CA ASP A 102 -8.09 12.36 -5.47
C ASP A 102 -7.64 10.91 -5.62
N LEU A 103 -8.04 10.02 -4.69
CA LEU A 103 -7.71 8.60 -4.78
C LEU A 103 -8.34 7.96 -6.03
N ARG A 104 -9.56 8.34 -6.37
CA ARG A 104 -10.24 7.86 -7.57
C ARG A 104 -9.51 8.32 -8.83
N GLU A 105 -9.11 9.58 -8.90
CA GLU A 105 -8.33 10.12 -10.01
C GLU A 105 -6.97 9.41 -10.14
N PHE A 106 -6.28 9.20 -9.00
CA PHE A 106 -5.04 8.44 -8.94
C PHE A 106 -5.20 7.03 -9.52
N ILE A 107 -6.18 6.26 -9.05
CA ILE A 107 -6.43 4.89 -9.56
C ILE A 107 -6.79 4.92 -11.06
N THR A 108 -7.56 5.93 -11.50
CA THR A 108 -7.91 6.10 -12.91
C THR A 108 -6.67 6.39 -13.77
N SER A 109 -5.75 7.21 -13.28
CA SER A 109 -4.50 7.51 -13.98
C SER A 109 -3.61 6.27 -14.11
N LEU A 110 -3.53 5.43 -13.08
CA LEU A 110 -2.84 4.14 -13.14
C LEU A 110 -3.43 3.24 -14.23
N ALA A 111 -4.76 3.21 -14.34
CA ALA A 111 -5.47 2.42 -15.35
C ALA A 111 -5.16 2.88 -16.79
N GLN A 112 -4.87 4.18 -16.97
CA GLN A 112 -4.53 4.77 -18.27
C GLN A 112 -3.02 4.69 -18.60
N GLY A 113 -2.21 4.11 -17.72
CA GLY A 113 -0.75 4.00 -17.90
C GLY A 113 0.03 5.23 -17.42
N GLY A 114 -0.59 6.14 -16.68
CA GLY A 114 0.10 7.20 -15.96
C GLY A 114 0.72 6.64 -14.67
N ALA A 115 2.04 6.80 -14.49
CA ALA A 115 2.74 6.52 -13.24
C ALA A 115 4.07 7.27 -13.13
#